data_AF-A0A1L5PIH5-F1
#
_entry.id   AF-A0A1L5PIH5-F1
#
_cell.length_a   1.000
_cell.length_b   1.000
_cell.length_c   1.000
_cell.angle_alpha   90.00
_cell.angle_beta   90.00
_cell.angle_gamma   90.00
#
_symmetry.space_group_name_H-M   'P 1'
#
loop_
_entity.id
_entity.type
_entity.pdbx_description
1 polymer ?
#
loop_
_entity_poly.entity_id
_entity_poly.type
_entity_poly.pdbx_seq_one_letter_code
_entity_poly.pdbx_strand_id
1 'polypeptide(L)'
;MVFFGILCGVAGIRVGGNDTSFATVLATGNLEDLAVFIWECIYFSVITATTVGYGDITPTPGVSMLFSASNAAIGMFLFTTFTVVIVRRLLR
;
A
#
# COMPACT_ATOMS: atom_id res chain seq x y z
N MET A 1 -0.71 3.77 7.93
CA MET A 1 -0.09 3.19 6.73
C MET A 1 -0.57 1.77 6.47
N VAL A 2 -0.28 0.80 7.35
CA VAL A 2 -0.70 -0.61 7.16
C VAL A 2 -2.23 -0.76 7.05
N PHE A 3 -2.98 -0.02 7.87
CA PHE A 3 -4.46 0.02 7.82
C PHE A 3 -5.03 0.43 6.45
N PHE A 4 -4.27 1.24 5.70
CA PHE A 4 -4.65 1.76 4.40
C PHE A 4 -4.24 0.81 3.27
N GLY A 5 -3.10 0.13 3.40
CA GLY A 5 -2.70 -0.97 2.53
C GLY A 5 -3.71 -2.13 2.55
N ILE A 6 -4.25 -2.44 3.73
CA ILE A 6 -5.33 -3.44 3.89
C ILE A 6 -6.62 -2.95 3.20
N LEU A 7 -6.95 -1.66 3.30
CA LEU A 7 -8.13 -1.06 2.67
C LEU A 7 -8.01 -1.04 1.13
N CYS A 8 -6.81 -0.78 0.59
CA CYS A 8 -6.52 -0.91 -0.84
C CYS A 8 -6.52 -2.37 -1.30
N GLY A 9 -6.05 -3.31 -0.48
CA GLY A 9 -6.17 -4.75 -0.74
C GLY A 9 -7.63 -5.20 -0.85
N VAL A 10 -8.48 -4.75 0.07
CA VAL A 10 -9.93 -5.03 0.04
C VAL A 10 -10.62 -4.34 -1.15
N ALA A 11 -10.14 -3.17 -1.58
CA ALA A 11 -10.67 -2.44 -2.73
C ALA A 11 -10.25 -3.00 -4.11
N GLY A 12 -9.34 -3.97 -4.14
CA GLY A 12 -8.84 -4.59 -5.38
C GLY A 12 -7.56 -3.93 -5.88
N ILE A 13 -6.56 -4.77 -6.13
CA ILE A 13 -5.25 -4.40 -6.64
C ILE A 13 -5.05 -5.10 -7.98
N ARG A 14 -4.48 -4.40 -8.96
CA ARG A 14 -4.11 -4.96 -10.27
C ARG A 14 -2.64 -5.35 -10.23
N VAL A 15 -2.39 -6.65 -10.39
CA VAL A 15 -1.05 -7.22 -10.54
C VAL A 15 -0.94 -7.80 -11.95
N GLY A 16 -0.02 -7.27 -12.75
CA GLY A 16 0.30 -7.83 -14.08
C GLY A 16 -0.85 -7.83 -15.10
N GLY A 17 -1.87 -6.97 -14.94
CA GLY A 17 -3.02 -6.87 -15.85
C GLY A 17 -4.25 -7.69 -15.46
N ASN A 18 -4.14 -8.56 -14.43
CA ASN A 18 -5.28 -9.26 -13.83
C ASN A 18 -5.79 -8.51 -12.59
N ASP A 19 -7.12 -8.40 -12.47
CA ASP A 19 -7.79 -7.83 -11.30
C ASP A 19 -7.80 -8.83 -10.15
N THR A 20 -6.69 -8.89 -9.39
CA THR A 20 -6.58 -9.70 -8.17
C THR A 20 -7.26 -8.98 -7.01
N SER A 21 -8.55 -9.25 -6.85
CA SER A 21 -9.34 -8.75 -5.73
C SER A 21 -9.15 -9.63 -4.50
N PHE A 22 -9.25 -9.04 -3.29
CA PHE A 22 -9.30 -9.80 -2.04
C PHE A 22 -10.38 -10.90 -2.05
N ALA A 23 -11.49 -10.66 -2.77
CA ALA A 23 -12.55 -11.64 -2.99
C ALA A 23 -12.09 -12.88 -3.77
N THR A 24 -11.20 -12.72 -4.75
CA THR A 24 -10.66 -13.84 -5.53
C THR A 24 -9.67 -14.68 -4.72
N VAL A 25 -8.84 -14.04 -3.88
CA VAL A 25 -7.91 -14.74 -2.98
C VAL A 25 -8.64 -15.49 -1.87
N LEU A 26 -9.72 -14.90 -1.33
CA LEU A 26 -10.56 -15.58 -0.34
C LEU A 26 -11.31 -16.77 -0.95
N ALA A 27 -11.71 -16.69 -2.22
CA ALA A 27 -12.37 -17.79 -2.93
C ALA A 27 -11.45 -18.99 -3.20
N THR A 28 -10.12 -18.77 -3.31
CA THR A 28 -9.13 -19.83 -3.44
C THR A 28 -8.92 -20.63 -2.14
N GLY A 29 -9.23 -20.04 -0.98
CA GLY A 29 -9.24 -20.74 0.32
C GLY A 29 -7.88 -21.26 0.80
N ASN A 30 -6.78 -20.83 0.17
CA ASN A 30 -5.44 -21.35 0.40
C ASN A 30 -4.61 -20.37 1.24
N LEU A 31 -3.91 -20.88 2.28
CA LEU A 31 -3.19 -20.03 3.24
C LEU A 31 -1.93 -19.38 2.64
N GLU A 32 -1.30 -20.05 1.67
CA GLU A 32 -0.09 -19.55 1.01
C GLU A 32 -0.40 -18.33 0.13
N ASP A 33 -1.50 -18.37 -0.62
CA ASP A 33 -1.92 -17.25 -1.48
C ASP A 33 -2.32 -16.02 -0.66
N LEU A 34 -2.90 -16.22 0.53
CA LEU A 34 -3.21 -15.12 1.45
C LEU A 34 -1.93 -14.46 1.99
N ALA A 35 -0.92 -15.26 2.35
CA ALA A 35 0.34 -14.75 2.84
C ALA A 35 1.07 -13.93 1.76
N VAL A 36 1.08 -14.41 0.51
CA VAL A 36 1.64 -13.69 -0.64
C VAL A 36 0.89 -12.39 -0.88
N PHE A 37 -0.45 -12.42 -0.91
CA PHE A 37 -1.28 -11.22 -1.11
C PHE A 37 -1.07 -10.16 -0.02
N ILE A 38 -0.98 -10.58 1.24
CA ILE A 38 -0.66 -9.67 2.35
C ILE A 38 0.70 -9.01 2.12
N TRP A 39 1.69 -9.77 1.63
CA TRP A 39 3.02 -9.21 1.38
C TRP A 39 3.00 -8.17 0.26
N GLU A 40 2.29 -8.44 -0.83
CA GLU A 40 2.09 -7.50 -1.93
C GLU A 40 1.36 -6.22 -1.48
N CYS A 41 0.35 -6.34 -0.61
CA CYS A 41 -0.35 -5.19 -0.04
C CYS A 41 0.57 -4.31 0.81
N ILE A 42 1.43 -4.91 1.64
CA ILE A 42 2.40 -4.16 2.45
C ILE A 42 3.45 -3.52 1.54
N TYR A 43 3.98 -4.25 0.56
CA TYR A 43 4.91 -3.72 -0.42
C TYR A 43 4.32 -2.50 -1.14
N PHE A 44 3.10 -2.62 -1.66
CA PHE A 44 2.37 -1.52 -2.29
C PHE A 44 2.20 -0.31 -1.35
N SER A 45 1.84 -0.55 -0.08
CA SER A 45 1.69 0.51 0.92
C SER A 45 3.01 1.25 1.17
N VAL A 46 4.13 0.53 1.25
CA VAL A 46 5.46 1.10 1.48
C VAL A 46 5.91 1.93 0.28
N ILE A 47 5.88 1.37 -0.94
CA ILE A 47 6.33 2.11 -2.14
C ILE A 47 5.47 3.33 -2.45
N THR A 48 4.19 3.28 -2.08
CA THR A 48 3.27 4.42 -2.23
C THR A 48 3.56 5.48 -1.17
N ALA A 49 3.80 5.07 0.07
CA ALA A 49 4.17 5.98 1.16
C ALA A 49 5.52 6.67 0.92
N THR A 50 6.48 5.98 0.32
CA THR A 50 7.79 6.53 -0.05
C THR A 50 7.79 7.21 -1.41
N THR A 51 6.64 7.26 -2.10
CA THR A 51 6.49 7.82 -3.46
C THR A 51 7.42 7.21 -4.51
N VAL A 52 7.93 5.99 -4.28
CA VAL A 52 8.78 5.28 -5.24
C VAL A 52 7.94 4.79 -6.43
N GLY A 53 6.80 4.17 -6.15
CA GLY A 53 5.78 3.81 -7.15
C GLY A 53 6.33 3.09 -8.39
N TYR A 54 6.91 1.90 -8.23
CA TYR A 54 7.47 1.11 -9.34
C TYR A 54 6.47 0.79 -10.46
N GLY A 55 5.17 0.80 -10.16
CA GLY A 55 4.10 0.62 -11.15
C GLY A 55 3.84 -0.84 -11.54
N ASP A 56 4.49 -1.78 -10.85
CA ASP A 56 4.24 -3.22 -10.92
C ASP A 56 2.87 -3.60 -10.36
N ILE A 57 2.48 -2.89 -9.30
CA ILE A 57 1.20 -3.02 -8.62
C ILE A 57 0.45 -1.71 -8.74
N THR A 58 -0.72 -1.74 -9.39
CA THR A 58 -1.55 -0.54 -9.61
C THR A 58 -2.93 -0.70 -8.97
N PRO A 59 -3.48 0.35 -8.34
CA PRO A 59 -4.85 0.31 -7.87
C PRO A 59 -5.81 0.23 -9.07
N THR A 60 -6.86 -0.56 -8.96
CA THR A 60 -7.91 -0.61 -9.98
C THR A 60 -8.49 0.79 -10.25
N PRO A 61 -8.83 1.16 -11.49
CA PRO A 61 -9.41 2.48 -11.75
C PRO A 61 -10.68 2.73 -10.92
N GLY A 62 -10.72 3.82 -10.15
CA GLY A 62 -11.89 4.20 -9.33
C GLY A 62 -11.52 4.62 -7.91
N VAL A 63 -12.26 4.09 -6.92
CA VAL A 63 -12.18 4.51 -5.52
C VAL A 63 -10.82 4.18 -4.89
N SER A 64 -10.17 3.10 -5.31
CA SER A 64 -8.85 2.69 -4.81
C SER A 64 -7.72 3.67 -5.20
N MET A 65 -7.86 4.45 -6.28
CA MET A 65 -6.93 5.54 -6.60
C MET A 65 -7.00 6.70 -5.59
N LEU A 66 -8.20 7.14 -5.20
CA LEU A 66 -8.38 8.21 -4.21
C LEU A 66 -7.84 7.80 -2.84
N PHE A 67 -8.09 6.54 -2.49
CA PHE A 67 -7.49 5.92 -1.32
C PHE A 67 -5.94 5.91 -1.44
N SER A 68 -5.37 5.40 -2.52
CA SER A 68 -3.91 5.37 -2.68
C SER A 68 -3.26 6.76 -2.61
N ALA A 69 -3.88 7.77 -3.24
CA ALA A 69 -3.39 9.15 -3.24
C ALA A 69 -3.43 9.78 -1.84
N SER A 70 -4.51 9.59 -1.08
CA SER A 70 -4.59 10.08 0.30
C SER A 70 -3.60 9.36 1.23
N ASN A 71 -3.34 8.08 1.02
CA ASN A 71 -2.29 7.34 1.73
C ASN A 71 -0.89 7.92 1.45
N ALA A 72 -0.57 8.22 0.19
CA ALA A 72 0.69 8.85 -0.17
C ALA A 72 0.84 10.23 0.51
N ALA A 73 -0.21 11.05 0.52
CA ALA A 73 -0.20 12.38 1.13
C ALA A 73 0.05 12.34 2.65
N ILE A 74 -0.71 11.51 3.37
CA ILE A 74 -0.54 11.32 4.83
C ILE A 74 0.83 10.70 5.12
N GLY A 75 1.28 9.80 4.25
CA GLY A 75 2.54 9.10 4.40
C GLY A 75 3.76 10.00 4.34
N MET A 76 3.82 10.85 3.31
CA MET A 76 4.87 11.86 3.17
C MET A 76 4.90 12.82 4.37
N PHE A 77 3.73 13.23 4.88
CA PHE A 77 3.65 14.14 6.01
C PHE A 77 4.25 13.53 7.29
N LEU A 78 3.90 12.28 7.60
CA LEU A 78 4.43 11.57 8.76
C LEU A 78 5.94 11.27 8.63
N PHE A 79 6.38 10.82 7.45
CA PHE A 79 7.80 10.50 7.21
C PHE A 79 8.70 11.74 7.33
N THR A 80 8.24 12.87 6.80
CA THR A 80 8.95 14.15 6.89
C THR A 80 9.05 14.63 8.34
N THR A 81 7.93 14.60 9.08
CA THR A 81 7.90 15.07 10.47
C THR A 81 8.77 14.19 11.38
N PHE A 82 8.73 12.86 11.19
CA PHE A 82 9.57 11.92 11.92
C PHE A 82 11.07 12.15 11.65
N THR A 83 11.45 12.31 10.38
CA THR A 83 12.84 12.58 9.99
C THR A 83 13.33 13.91 10.58
N VAL A 84 12.52 14.97 10.52
CA VAL A 84 12.86 16.28 11.10
C VAL A 84 13.04 16.19 12.63
N VAL A 85 12.20 15.42 13.32
CA VAL A 85 12.32 15.21 14.78
C VAL A 85 13.59 14.44 15.14
N ILE A 86 13.93 13.39 14.40
CA ILE A 86 15.17 12.62 14.59
C ILE A 86 16.39 13.52 14.37
N VAL A 87 16.42 14.26 13.25
CA VAL A 87 17.53 15.15 12.93
C VAL A 87 17.69 16.23 14.00
N ARG A 88 16.59 16.85 14.46
CA ARG A 88 16.63 17.84 15.55
C ARG A 88 17.04 17.26 16.90
N ARG A 89 16.85 15.96 17.13
CA ARG A 89 17.25 15.28 18.36
C ARG A 89 18.68 14.74 18.32
N LEU A 90 19.23 14.45 17.14
CA LEU A 90 20.61 14.00 16.97
C LEU A 90 21.61 15.16 16.87
N LEU A 91 21.17 16.33 16.40
CA LEU A 91 22.00 17.55 16.32
C LEU A 91 21.98 18.38 17.62
N ARG A 92 21.34 17.89 18.67
CA ARG A 92 21.36 18.44 20.03
C ARG A 92 22.11 17.48 20.94
#